data_AF-F0LIS5-F1
#
_entry.id   AF-F0LIS5-F1
#
_cell.length_a   1.000
_cell.length_b   1.000
_cell.length_c   1.000
_cell.angle_alpha   90.00
_cell.angle_beta   90.00
_cell.angle_gamma   90.00
#
_symmetry.space_group_name_H-M   'P 1'
#
loop_
_entity.id
_entity.type
_entity.pdbx_description
1 polymer ?
#
loop_
_entity_poly.entity_id
_entity_poly.type
_entity_poly.pdbx_seq_one_letter_code
_entity_poly.pdbx_strand_id
1 'polypeptide(L)'
;MVVIIQAAVALTYISQSIANLISRYPDTAPLAVVSLLLIVLAVLAYGLFKESRHAFVLYLLVIILSLLWFSNSTQFKEKFLFFDPFFSSLVHFLLLVLLSGFIFYLAPRQSRELGFLIYGLVFASPTFREVVKSLDREFFAVFFFVITLSFVMNFSFTPRTFKAALETSLLTLFTVLSIGSNVYFSAILPAFILSFPKRHKRNYAYIGLSSIGVILLFYITGQHIFLRAPNKFHLYTIGTFGKEAFVPLILIGYLFATNFRIAIRMKGHTLFLLILSIFYLLLLTFDQTLFAPLVIIVSALSIRLTQKLYVATQT
;
A
#
# COMPACT_ATOMS: atom_id res chain seq x y z
N MET A 1 7.71 -3.89 -31.48
CA MET A 1 6.85 -5.09 -31.46
C MET A 1 7.61 -6.33 -30.98
N VAL A 2 8.77 -6.67 -31.56
CA VAL A 2 9.58 -7.85 -31.16
C VAL A 2 10.00 -7.86 -29.69
N VAL A 3 10.54 -6.74 -29.16
CA VAL A 3 10.98 -6.62 -27.74
C VAL A 3 9.82 -6.80 -26.74
N ILE A 4 8.60 -6.44 -27.14
CA ILE A 4 7.41 -6.47 -26.27
C ILE A 4 6.87 -7.90 -26.16
N ILE A 5 6.87 -8.66 -27.27
CA ILE A 5 6.51 -10.09 -27.29
C ILE A 5 7.50 -10.89 -26.43
N GLN A 6 8.79 -10.55 -26.48
CA GLN A 6 9.82 -11.19 -25.66
C GLN A 6 9.61 -10.96 -24.15
N ALA A 7 9.17 -9.77 -23.74
CA ALA A 7 8.87 -9.48 -22.34
C ALA A 7 7.64 -10.25 -21.82
N ALA A 8 6.59 -10.40 -22.65
CA ALA A 8 5.40 -11.18 -22.32
C ALA A 8 5.74 -12.66 -22.10
N VAL A 9 6.51 -13.24 -23.03
CA VAL A 9 6.99 -14.62 -22.96
C VAL A 9 7.90 -14.82 -21.73
N ALA A 10 8.74 -13.84 -21.41
CA ALA A 10 9.57 -13.91 -20.22
C ALA A 10 8.73 -13.95 -18.92
N LEU A 11 7.64 -13.17 -18.84
CA LEU A 11 6.81 -13.12 -17.63
C LEU A 11 6.01 -14.42 -17.42
N THR A 12 5.44 -14.99 -18.48
CA THR A 12 4.79 -16.32 -18.41
C THR A 12 5.82 -17.40 -18.10
N TYR A 13 7.01 -17.33 -18.69
CA TYR A 13 8.08 -18.26 -18.36
C TYR A 13 8.51 -18.14 -16.90
N ILE A 14 8.57 -16.93 -16.32
CA ILE A 14 8.87 -16.72 -14.90
C ILE A 14 7.77 -17.29 -14.01
N SER A 15 6.49 -17.00 -14.29
CA SER A 15 5.40 -17.52 -13.43
C SER A 15 5.32 -19.04 -13.50
N GLN A 16 5.49 -19.61 -14.70
CA GLN A 16 5.51 -21.05 -14.91
C GLN A 16 6.78 -21.68 -14.31
N SER A 17 7.92 -20.99 -14.36
CA SER A 17 9.15 -21.43 -13.68
C SER A 17 9.01 -21.41 -12.17
N ILE A 18 8.37 -20.40 -11.60
CA ILE A 18 8.08 -20.34 -10.15
C ILE A 18 7.12 -21.46 -9.77
N ALA A 19 6.03 -21.65 -10.53
CA ALA A 19 5.10 -22.75 -10.29
C ALA A 19 5.78 -24.12 -10.41
N ASN A 20 6.63 -24.29 -11.41
CA ASN A 20 7.41 -25.52 -11.61
C ASN A 20 8.48 -25.71 -10.51
N LEU A 21 9.07 -24.64 -10.00
CA LEU A 21 10.03 -24.69 -8.90
C LEU A 21 9.32 -25.11 -7.59
N ILE A 22 8.15 -24.53 -7.33
CA ILE A 22 7.31 -24.87 -6.16
C ILE A 22 6.84 -26.32 -6.25
N SER A 23 6.38 -26.76 -7.43
CA SER A 23 5.92 -28.15 -7.62
C SER A 23 7.05 -29.17 -7.59
N ARG A 24 8.26 -28.79 -8.03
CA ARG A 24 9.45 -29.65 -7.98
C ARG A 24 10.00 -29.81 -6.57
N TYR A 25 9.82 -28.82 -5.70
CA TYR A 25 10.30 -28.84 -4.33
C TYR A 25 9.22 -28.45 -3.31
N PRO A 26 8.20 -29.30 -3.12
CA PRO A 26 7.05 -28.99 -2.27
C PRO A 26 7.45 -28.75 -0.80
N ASP A 27 8.50 -29.39 -0.31
CA ASP A 27 8.95 -29.26 1.09
C ASP A 27 9.85 -28.04 1.33
N THR A 28 10.66 -27.64 0.34
CA THR A 28 11.63 -26.54 0.51
C THR A 28 11.12 -25.19 0.03
N ALA A 29 10.19 -25.16 -0.94
CA ALA A 29 9.59 -23.92 -1.40
C ALA A 29 8.84 -23.12 -0.30
N PRO A 30 8.02 -23.74 0.58
CA PRO A 30 7.39 -23.04 1.71
C PRO A 30 8.42 -22.42 2.65
N LEU A 31 9.47 -23.18 2.97
CA LEU A 31 10.56 -22.72 3.83
C LEU A 31 11.30 -21.53 3.21
N ALA A 32 11.55 -21.54 1.90
CA ALA A 32 12.17 -20.42 1.19
C ALA A 32 11.29 -19.16 1.24
N VAL A 33 9.98 -19.30 1.03
CA VAL A 33 9.03 -18.18 1.11
C VAL A 33 8.97 -17.61 2.53
N VAL A 34 8.81 -18.45 3.56
CA VAL A 34 8.80 -18.03 4.96
C VAL A 34 10.11 -17.35 5.33
N SER A 35 11.25 -17.91 4.92
CA SER A 35 12.57 -17.33 5.17
C SER A 35 12.72 -15.94 4.53
N LEU A 36 12.28 -15.79 3.28
CA LEU A 36 12.29 -14.49 2.60
C LEU A 36 11.41 -13.47 3.34
N LEU A 37 10.19 -13.85 3.73
CA LEU A 37 9.29 -12.98 4.48
C LEU A 37 9.89 -12.57 5.84
N LEU A 38 10.52 -13.49 6.55
CA LEU A 38 11.22 -13.20 7.81
C LEU A 38 12.40 -12.26 7.61
N ILE A 39 13.17 -12.40 6.53
CA ILE A 39 14.26 -11.47 6.19
C ILE A 39 13.71 -10.06 5.95
N VAL A 40 12.66 -9.91 5.12
CA VAL A 40 12.06 -8.59 4.85
C VAL A 40 11.48 -8.00 6.13
N LEU A 41 10.82 -8.80 6.95
CA LEU A 41 10.29 -8.39 8.25
C LEU A 41 11.39 -7.91 9.19
N ALA A 42 12.50 -8.64 9.29
CA ALA A 42 13.64 -8.27 10.12
C ALA A 42 14.26 -6.94 9.65
N VAL A 43 14.39 -6.74 8.34
CA VAL A 43 14.88 -5.48 7.75
C VAL A 43 13.94 -4.31 8.08
N LEU A 44 12.62 -4.50 7.96
CA LEU A 44 11.63 -3.48 8.32
C LEU A 44 11.66 -3.16 9.82
N ALA A 45 11.68 -4.18 10.67
CA ALA A 45 11.71 -4.02 12.13
C ALA A 45 13.00 -3.32 12.58
N TYR A 46 14.15 -3.68 12.00
CA TYR A 46 15.41 -3.00 12.23
C TYR A 46 15.37 -1.53 11.76
N GLY A 47 14.75 -1.28 10.61
CA GLY A 47 14.52 0.07 10.10
C GLY A 47 13.70 0.93 11.08
N LEU A 48 12.61 0.38 11.61
CA LEU A 48 11.77 1.05 12.63
C LEU A 48 12.54 1.30 13.92
N PHE A 49 13.27 0.30 14.44
CA PHE A 49 14.10 0.44 15.64
C PHE A 49 15.15 1.55 15.49
N LYS A 50 15.81 1.61 14.33
CA LYS A 50 16.81 2.64 14.03
C LYS A 50 16.21 4.04 13.96
N GLU A 51 14.98 4.19 13.48
CA GLU A 51 14.32 5.50 13.36
C GLU A 51 13.67 5.96 14.68
N SER A 52 13.04 5.06 15.45
CA SER A 52 12.41 5.38 16.74
C SER A 52 12.23 4.13 17.59
N ARG A 53 12.82 4.11 18.80
CA ARG A 53 12.63 3.02 19.77
C ARG A 53 11.15 2.84 20.13
N HIS A 54 10.41 3.94 20.26
CA HIS A 54 8.97 3.90 20.54
C HIS A 54 8.18 3.28 19.39
N ALA A 55 8.53 3.60 18.14
CA ALA A 55 7.90 2.98 16.98
C ALA A 55 8.11 1.46 16.95
N PHE A 56 9.30 0.99 17.31
CA PHE A 56 9.58 -0.45 17.40
C PHE A 56 8.75 -1.13 18.49
N VAL A 57 8.65 -0.55 19.70
CA VAL A 57 7.84 -1.12 20.78
C VAL A 57 6.36 -1.17 20.38
N LEU A 58 5.82 -0.11 19.79
CA LEU A 58 4.43 -0.10 19.31
C LEU A 58 4.21 -1.05 18.14
N TYR A 59 5.22 -1.27 17.30
CA TYR A 59 5.15 -2.27 16.25
C TYR A 59 5.10 -3.70 16.83
N LEU A 60 5.89 -4.01 17.86
CA LEU A 60 5.78 -5.29 18.59
C LEU A 60 4.38 -5.47 19.19
N LEU A 61 3.80 -4.41 19.76
CA LEU A 61 2.43 -4.44 20.25
C LEU A 61 1.44 -4.77 19.11
N VAL A 62 1.61 -4.18 17.93
CA VAL A 62 0.78 -4.50 16.75
C VAL A 62 0.95 -5.94 16.29
N ILE A 63 2.16 -6.51 16.36
CA ILE A 63 2.39 -7.93 16.07
C ILE A 63 1.60 -8.80 17.06
N ILE A 64 1.67 -8.49 18.36
CA ILE A 64 0.95 -9.24 19.40
C ILE A 64 -0.58 -9.13 19.19
N LEU A 65 -1.09 -7.92 18.95
CA LEU A 65 -2.51 -7.70 18.68
C LEU A 65 -2.97 -8.41 17.41
N SER A 66 -2.16 -8.38 16.35
CA SER A 66 -2.42 -9.11 15.11
C SER A 66 -2.43 -10.62 15.35
N LEU A 67 -1.52 -11.14 16.17
CA LEU A 67 -1.46 -12.56 16.52
C LEU A 67 -2.70 -12.99 17.31
N LEU A 68 -3.12 -12.19 18.29
CA LEU A 68 -4.32 -12.46 19.08
C LEU A 68 -5.58 -12.44 18.21
N TRP A 69 -5.71 -11.43 17.33
CA TRP A 69 -6.81 -11.40 16.37
C TRP A 69 -6.77 -12.59 15.41
N PHE A 70 -5.57 -12.90 14.89
CA PHE A 70 -5.38 -14.00 13.94
C PHE A 70 -5.77 -15.34 14.57
N SER A 71 -5.32 -15.58 15.81
CA SER A 71 -5.55 -16.83 16.54
C SER A 71 -7.01 -17.01 16.98
N ASN A 72 -7.73 -15.92 17.25
CA ASN A 72 -9.12 -15.97 17.73
C ASN A 72 -10.16 -16.00 16.60
N SER A 73 -9.75 -15.79 15.35
CA SER A 73 -10.66 -15.80 14.21
C SER A 73 -10.82 -17.21 13.68
N THR A 74 -12.02 -17.75 13.81
CA THR A 74 -12.41 -19.03 13.18
C THR A 74 -12.57 -18.94 11.67
N GLN A 75 -12.32 -17.76 11.09
CA GLN A 75 -12.74 -17.41 9.74
C GLN A 75 -11.59 -17.32 8.72
N PHE A 76 -10.35 -17.63 9.11
CA PHE A 76 -9.24 -17.79 8.16
C PHE A 76 -9.44 -19.09 7.39
N LYS A 77 -10.10 -18.99 6.23
CA LYS A 77 -10.29 -20.09 5.30
C LYS A 77 -9.19 -20.04 4.26
N GLU A 78 -8.02 -20.56 4.60
CA GLU A 78 -6.96 -20.66 3.60
C GLU A 78 -6.88 -22.06 3.01
N LYS A 79 -6.91 -22.12 1.68
CA LYS A 79 -6.48 -23.28 0.91
C LYS A 79 -5.54 -22.79 -0.18
N PHE A 80 -4.25 -22.67 0.14
CA PHE A 80 -3.27 -22.71 -0.94
C PHE A 80 -3.23 -24.12 -1.50
N LEU A 81 -3.34 -24.23 -2.81
CA LEU A 81 -3.33 -25.50 -3.53
C LEU A 81 -2.01 -26.28 -3.36
N PHE A 82 -0.97 -25.63 -2.81
CA PHE A 82 0.40 -26.14 -2.73
C PHE A 82 1.00 -26.13 -1.32
N PHE A 83 0.30 -25.62 -0.30
CA PHE A 83 0.83 -25.53 1.07
C PHE A 83 -0.05 -26.27 2.06
N ASP A 84 0.58 -26.88 3.07
CA ASP A 84 -0.14 -27.37 4.22
C ASP A 84 -0.89 -26.23 4.92
N PRO A 85 -2.04 -26.52 5.58
CA PRO A 85 -2.84 -25.50 6.26
C PRO A 85 -2.05 -24.66 7.27
N PHE A 86 -1.06 -25.27 7.93
CA PHE A 86 -0.17 -24.58 8.86
C PHE A 86 0.72 -23.56 8.15
N PHE A 87 1.40 -23.95 7.07
CA PHE A 87 2.28 -23.05 6.30
C PHE A 87 1.50 -21.92 5.65
N SER A 88 0.32 -22.22 5.12
CA SER A 88 -0.62 -21.22 4.60
C SER A 88 -0.90 -20.13 5.64
N SER A 89 -1.38 -20.55 6.82
CA SER A 89 -1.70 -19.66 7.92
C SER A 89 -0.50 -18.84 8.39
N LEU A 90 0.69 -19.45 8.44
CA LEU A 90 1.93 -18.76 8.80
C LEU A 90 2.30 -17.70 7.75
N VAL A 91 2.21 -18.01 6.47
CA VAL A 91 2.48 -17.06 5.38
C VAL A 91 1.50 -15.90 5.44
N HIS A 92 0.20 -16.16 5.66
CA HIS A 92 -0.81 -15.12 5.83
C HIS A 92 -0.51 -14.21 7.01
N PHE A 93 -0.22 -14.79 8.17
CA PHE A 93 0.15 -14.03 9.34
C PHE A 93 1.38 -13.15 9.08
N LEU A 94 2.43 -13.70 8.45
CA LEU A 94 3.64 -12.95 8.11
C LEU A 94 3.36 -11.82 7.12
N LEU A 95 2.53 -12.04 6.11
CA LEU A 95 2.10 -11.00 5.17
C LEU A 95 1.29 -9.90 5.86
N LEU A 96 0.42 -10.24 6.80
CA LEU A 96 -0.33 -9.28 7.59
C LEU A 96 0.58 -8.46 8.50
N VAL A 97 1.56 -9.09 9.14
CA VAL A 97 2.58 -8.40 9.92
C VAL A 97 3.39 -7.45 9.02
N LEU A 98 3.81 -7.90 7.84
CA LEU A 98 4.52 -7.07 6.88
C LEU A 98 3.69 -5.86 6.42
N LEU A 99 2.40 -6.07 6.13
CA LEU A 99 1.43 -5.03 5.81
C LEU A 99 1.39 -3.97 6.93
N SER A 100 1.28 -4.42 8.18
CA SER A 100 1.29 -3.54 9.34
C SER A 100 2.60 -2.74 9.44
N GLY A 101 3.74 -3.37 9.15
CA GLY A 101 5.04 -2.70 9.11
C GLY A 101 5.07 -1.58 8.08
N PHE A 102 4.56 -1.82 6.87
CA PHE A 102 4.46 -0.78 5.84
C PHE A 102 3.46 0.33 6.20
N ILE A 103 2.41 0.04 6.97
CA ILE A 103 1.50 1.07 7.51
C ILE A 103 2.25 2.03 8.44
N PHE A 104 3.19 1.56 9.26
CA PHE A 104 4.02 2.44 10.09
C PHE A 104 4.86 3.41 9.25
N TYR A 105 5.31 2.94 8.08
CA TYR A 105 6.02 3.77 7.13
C TYR A 105 5.14 4.82 6.44
N LEU A 106 3.81 4.75 6.55
CA LEU A 106 2.92 5.83 6.11
C LEU A 106 2.99 7.04 7.05
N ALA A 107 3.33 6.86 8.33
CA ALA A 107 3.54 7.97 9.26
C ALA A 107 4.78 8.80 8.88
N PRO A 108 4.88 10.09 9.26
CA PRO A 108 6.06 10.88 8.96
C PRO A 108 7.30 10.34 9.66
N ARG A 109 8.45 10.54 9.00
CA ARG A 109 9.72 9.94 9.42
C ARG A 109 10.16 10.34 10.83
N GLN A 110 9.84 11.56 11.25
CA GLN A 110 10.21 12.08 12.58
C GLN A 110 9.35 11.50 13.71
N SER A 111 8.25 10.83 13.41
CA SER A 111 7.28 10.36 14.39
C SER A 111 6.64 9.05 13.94
N ARG A 112 7.48 8.04 13.69
CA ARG A 112 7.06 6.73 13.18
C ARG A 112 6.10 6.01 14.12
N GLU A 113 6.15 6.32 15.41
CA GLU A 113 5.24 5.81 16.43
C GLU A 113 3.77 6.14 16.11
N LEU A 114 3.49 7.24 15.40
CA LEU A 114 2.13 7.56 14.94
C LEU A 114 1.58 6.54 13.93
N GLY A 115 2.45 5.69 13.38
CA GLY A 115 2.08 4.52 12.59
C GLY A 115 1.12 3.58 13.31
N PHE A 116 1.24 3.49 14.64
CA PHE A 116 0.32 2.76 15.50
C PHE A 116 -1.11 3.29 15.39
N LEU A 117 -1.29 4.61 15.37
CA LEU A 117 -2.60 5.24 15.22
C LEU A 117 -3.17 5.03 13.82
N ILE A 118 -2.34 5.12 12.78
CA ILE A 118 -2.78 4.81 11.40
C ILE A 118 -3.26 3.36 11.34
N TYR A 119 -2.49 2.41 11.86
CA TYR A 119 -2.88 1.01 11.92
C TYR A 119 -4.19 0.82 12.70
N GLY A 120 -4.33 1.41 13.89
CA GLY A 120 -5.54 1.31 14.69
C GLY A 120 -6.79 1.85 13.99
N LEU A 121 -6.68 3.01 13.33
CA LEU A 121 -7.79 3.61 12.56
C LEU A 121 -8.18 2.75 11.35
N VAL A 122 -7.19 2.20 10.65
CA VAL A 122 -7.42 1.30 9.51
C VAL A 122 -8.03 -0.01 9.97
N PHE A 123 -7.48 -0.63 11.01
CA PHE A 123 -7.93 -1.90 11.53
C PHE A 123 -9.30 -1.81 12.23
N ALA A 124 -9.72 -0.62 12.66
CA ALA A 124 -11.06 -0.37 13.18
C ALA A 124 -12.15 -0.56 12.11
N SER A 125 -11.85 -0.33 10.83
CA SER A 125 -12.77 -0.51 9.70
C SER A 125 -13.11 -2.00 9.50
N PRO A 126 -14.39 -2.39 9.62
CA PRO A 126 -14.84 -3.73 9.27
C PRO A 126 -14.48 -4.13 7.84
N THR A 127 -14.61 -3.22 6.88
CA THR A 127 -14.31 -3.50 5.48
C THR A 127 -12.83 -3.83 5.28
N PHE A 128 -11.92 -3.09 5.92
CA PHE A 128 -10.49 -3.44 5.88
C PHE A 128 -10.21 -4.81 6.50
N ARG A 129 -10.84 -5.13 7.64
CA ARG A 129 -10.67 -6.43 8.30
C ARG A 129 -11.13 -7.60 7.42
N GLU A 130 -12.25 -7.44 6.71
CA GLU A 130 -12.71 -8.47 5.77
C GLU A 130 -11.75 -8.66 4.59
N VAL A 131 -11.16 -7.59 4.05
CA VAL A 131 -10.16 -7.70 2.97
C VAL A 131 -8.88 -8.40 3.44
N VAL A 132 -8.45 -8.22 4.70
CA VAL A 132 -7.21 -8.86 5.20
C VAL A 132 -7.40 -10.27 5.76
N LYS A 133 -8.63 -10.77 5.75
CA LYS A 133 -9.02 -12.07 6.30
C LYS A 133 -8.83 -13.24 5.35
N SER A 134 -8.76 -12.98 4.05
CA SER A 134 -8.48 -13.96 3.01
C SER A 134 -7.27 -13.54 2.19
N LEU A 135 -6.36 -14.46 1.86
CA LEU A 135 -5.31 -14.23 0.87
C LEU A 135 -5.84 -14.32 -0.57
N ASP A 136 -6.76 -13.43 -0.90
CA ASP A 136 -7.33 -13.29 -2.23
C ASP A 136 -6.71 -12.11 -3.01
N ARG A 137 -7.28 -11.83 -4.18
CA ARG A 137 -6.84 -10.73 -5.05
C ARG A 137 -6.97 -9.36 -4.36
N GLU A 138 -7.99 -9.15 -3.52
CA GLU A 138 -8.23 -7.88 -2.86
C GLU A 138 -7.18 -7.62 -1.77
N PHE A 139 -6.80 -8.67 -1.03
CA PHE A 139 -5.68 -8.58 -0.10
C PHE A 139 -4.39 -8.12 -0.80
N PHE A 140 -4.00 -8.79 -1.88
CA PHE A 140 -2.77 -8.44 -2.60
C PHE A 140 -2.85 -7.05 -3.23
N ALA A 141 -4.04 -6.63 -3.69
CA ALA A 141 -4.26 -5.27 -4.19
C ALA A 141 -3.98 -4.24 -3.07
N VAL A 142 -4.55 -4.42 -1.89
CA VAL A 142 -4.29 -3.55 -0.72
C VAL A 142 -2.82 -3.61 -0.30
N PHE A 143 -2.23 -4.79 -0.31
CA PHE A 143 -0.85 -5.01 0.09
C PHE A 143 0.15 -4.27 -0.80
N PHE A 144 0.08 -4.46 -2.12
CA PHE A 144 0.93 -3.73 -3.06
C PHE A 144 0.67 -2.23 -3.03
N PHE A 145 -0.60 -1.83 -2.85
CA PHE A 145 -0.97 -0.43 -2.69
C PHE A 145 -0.29 0.21 -1.48
N VAL A 146 -0.32 -0.44 -0.31
CA VAL A 146 0.32 0.05 0.92
C VAL A 146 1.84 0.10 0.77
N ILE A 147 2.46 -0.90 0.14
CA ILE A 147 3.90 -0.89 -0.17
C ILE A 147 4.25 0.30 -1.06
N THR A 148 3.45 0.54 -2.10
CA THR A 148 3.65 1.65 -3.03
C THR A 148 3.53 2.99 -2.31
N LEU A 149 2.49 3.19 -1.50
CA LEU A 149 2.37 4.37 -0.66
C LEU A 149 3.55 4.51 0.28
N SER A 150 3.97 3.45 0.96
CA SER A 150 5.14 3.49 1.84
C SER A 150 6.38 3.99 1.09
N PHE A 151 6.65 3.50 -0.12
CA PHE A 151 7.77 3.99 -0.92
C PHE A 151 7.62 5.45 -1.34
N VAL A 152 6.46 5.86 -1.86
CA VAL A 152 6.19 7.27 -2.23
C VAL A 152 6.44 8.19 -1.03
N MET A 153 6.03 7.78 0.16
CA MET A 153 6.05 8.61 1.36
C MET A 153 7.43 8.69 2.05
N ASN A 154 8.37 7.82 1.67
CA ASN A 154 9.67 7.68 2.36
C ASN A 154 10.89 7.94 1.49
N PHE A 155 10.76 7.94 0.17
CA PHE A 155 11.90 8.18 -0.70
C PHE A 155 12.36 9.63 -0.66
N SER A 156 13.48 9.86 0.03
CA SER A 156 14.23 11.10 -0.03
C SER A 156 14.92 11.23 -1.39
N PHE A 157 14.64 12.30 -2.12
CA PHE A 157 15.27 12.62 -3.42
C PHE A 157 16.71 13.12 -3.21
N THR A 158 17.59 12.26 -2.67
CA THR A 158 19.03 12.58 -2.48
C THR A 158 19.85 12.20 -3.72
N PRO A 159 20.92 12.94 -4.05
CA PRO A 159 21.64 12.80 -5.33
C PRO A 159 22.53 11.56 -5.49
N ARG A 160 22.53 10.60 -4.53
CA ARG A 160 23.33 9.36 -4.69
C ARG A 160 22.72 8.50 -5.81
N THR A 161 23.46 8.39 -6.91
CA THR A 161 22.97 7.84 -8.19
C THR A 161 22.46 6.40 -8.09
N PHE A 162 23.23 5.49 -7.48
CA PHE A 162 22.83 4.08 -7.39
C PHE A 162 21.61 3.86 -6.48
N LYS A 163 21.64 4.43 -5.27
CA LYS A 163 20.52 4.32 -4.32
C LYS A 163 19.25 4.89 -4.93
N ALA A 164 19.34 6.05 -5.59
CA ALA A 164 18.19 6.67 -6.24
C ALA A 164 17.63 5.82 -7.40
N ALA A 165 18.48 5.13 -8.16
CA ALA A 165 18.05 4.23 -9.23
C ALA A 165 17.29 3.01 -8.66
N LEU A 166 17.84 2.38 -7.60
CA LEU A 166 17.19 1.25 -6.93
C LEU A 166 15.84 1.66 -6.32
N GLU A 167 15.78 2.79 -5.62
CA GLU A 167 14.52 3.35 -5.09
C GLU A 167 13.50 3.57 -6.21
N THR A 168 13.91 4.17 -7.34
CA THR A 168 13.01 4.44 -8.47
C THR A 168 12.52 3.15 -9.12
N SER A 169 13.40 2.15 -9.24
CA SER A 169 13.07 0.83 -9.79
C SER A 169 12.06 0.10 -8.91
N LEU A 170 12.29 0.06 -7.58
CA LEU A 170 11.35 -0.54 -6.63
C LEU A 170 10.00 0.19 -6.64
N LEU A 171 10.01 1.54 -6.62
CA LEU A 171 8.76 2.30 -6.68
C LEU A 171 7.98 1.96 -7.95
N THR A 172 8.66 1.95 -9.11
CA THR A 172 8.06 1.59 -10.39
C THR A 172 7.46 0.20 -10.35
N LEU A 173 8.22 -0.79 -9.86
CA LEU A 173 7.78 -2.18 -9.76
C LEU A 173 6.49 -2.29 -8.93
N PHE A 174 6.46 -1.73 -7.73
CA PHE A 174 5.29 -1.82 -6.85
C PHE A 174 4.11 -0.99 -7.36
N THR A 175 4.34 0.16 -7.99
CA THR A 175 3.28 0.93 -8.66
C THR A 175 2.65 0.11 -9.78
N VAL A 176 3.45 -0.54 -10.62
CA VAL A 176 2.94 -1.39 -11.71
C VAL A 176 2.20 -2.61 -11.16
N LEU A 177 2.70 -3.26 -10.11
CA LEU A 177 2.00 -4.37 -9.44
C LEU A 177 0.67 -3.93 -8.82
N SER A 178 0.63 -2.74 -8.22
CA SER A 178 -0.61 -2.16 -7.68
C SER A 178 -1.62 -1.94 -8.81
N ILE A 179 -1.23 -1.25 -9.89
CA ILE A 179 -2.10 -0.97 -11.03
C ILE A 179 -2.56 -2.27 -11.72
N GLY A 180 -1.68 -3.28 -11.79
CA GLY A 180 -2.03 -4.60 -12.31
C GLY A 180 -3.05 -5.33 -11.44
N SER A 181 -3.02 -5.11 -10.13
CA SER A 181 -3.98 -5.70 -9.19
C SER A 181 -5.34 -5.03 -9.31
N ASN A 182 -5.37 -3.69 -9.35
CA ASN A 182 -6.55 -2.89 -9.64
C ASN A 182 -6.20 -1.64 -10.47
N VAL A 183 -6.85 -1.47 -11.62
CA VAL A 183 -6.57 -0.35 -12.55
C VAL A 183 -6.95 1.02 -12.02
N TYR A 184 -7.90 1.13 -11.10
CA TYR A 184 -8.20 2.40 -10.46
C TYR A 184 -7.02 2.92 -9.61
N PHE A 185 -6.05 2.06 -9.26
CA PHE A 185 -4.80 2.52 -8.65
C PHE A 185 -3.91 3.32 -9.60
N SER A 186 -4.23 3.37 -10.90
CA SER A 186 -3.58 4.28 -11.84
C SER A 186 -3.67 5.75 -11.42
N ALA A 187 -4.66 6.14 -10.61
CA ALA A 187 -4.77 7.48 -10.03
C ALA A 187 -3.57 7.88 -9.13
N ILE A 188 -2.73 6.93 -8.73
CA ILE A 188 -1.43 7.22 -8.08
C ILE A 188 -0.55 8.10 -8.99
N LEU A 189 -0.52 7.84 -10.30
CA LEU A 189 0.32 8.58 -11.25
C LEU A 189 -0.09 10.06 -11.39
N PRO A 190 -1.36 10.42 -11.71
CA PRO A 190 -1.77 11.82 -11.76
C PRO A 190 -1.68 12.50 -10.38
N ALA A 191 -2.01 11.80 -9.29
CA ALA A 191 -1.82 12.36 -7.94
C ALA A 191 -0.35 12.71 -7.68
N PHE A 192 0.58 11.85 -8.12
CA PHE A 192 2.02 12.09 -7.99
C PHE A 192 2.47 13.29 -8.84
N ILE A 193 2.01 13.39 -10.09
CA ILE A 193 2.32 14.51 -11.00
C ILE A 193 1.86 15.84 -10.37
N LEU A 194 0.62 15.91 -9.89
CA LEU A 194 0.03 17.12 -9.31
C LEU A 194 0.70 17.52 -8.00
N SER A 195 1.16 16.55 -7.20
CA SER A 195 1.69 16.80 -5.86
C SER A 195 3.18 17.14 -5.84
N PHE A 196 3.92 16.67 -6.85
CA PHE A 196 5.36 16.85 -6.97
C PHE A 196 5.73 17.56 -8.29
N PRO A 197 5.29 18.82 -8.50
CA PRO A 197 5.48 19.54 -9.77
C PRO A 197 6.94 19.94 -10.05
N LYS A 198 7.88 19.68 -9.12
CA LYS A 198 9.27 20.10 -9.26
C LYS A 198 10.05 19.14 -10.17
N ARG A 199 10.76 19.74 -11.14
CA ARG A 199 11.50 19.18 -12.29
C ARG A 199 12.67 18.24 -11.95
N HIS A 200 12.51 17.32 -11.01
CA HIS A 200 13.53 16.33 -10.73
C HIS A 200 13.50 15.26 -11.83
N LYS A 201 14.63 15.05 -12.52
CA LYS A 201 14.80 13.99 -13.55
C LYS A 201 14.27 12.62 -13.08
N ARG A 202 14.38 12.35 -11.77
CA ARG A 202 13.86 11.13 -11.12
C ARG A 202 12.33 10.99 -11.20
N ASN A 203 11.57 12.07 -11.05
CA ASN A 203 10.10 12.03 -11.15
C ASN A 203 9.67 11.64 -12.57
N TYR A 204 10.32 12.22 -13.58
CA TYR A 204 10.08 11.86 -14.97
C TYR A 204 10.48 10.41 -15.27
N ALA A 205 11.61 9.94 -14.73
CA ALA A 205 12.02 8.55 -14.87
C ALA A 205 10.99 7.60 -14.22
N TYR A 206 10.52 7.90 -13.01
CA TYR A 206 9.48 7.12 -12.33
C TYR A 206 8.18 7.09 -13.14
N ILE A 207 7.67 8.26 -13.57
CA ILE A 207 6.43 8.34 -14.35
C ILE A 207 6.58 7.61 -15.68
N GLY A 208 7.70 7.82 -16.39
CA GLY A 208 7.97 7.18 -17.67
C GLY A 208 8.06 5.66 -17.56
N LEU A 209 8.85 5.16 -16.61
CA LEU A 209 8.99 3.72 -16.38
C LEU A 209 7.69 3.09 -15.91
N SER A 210 6.92 3.77 -15.05
CA SER A 210 5.63 3.26 -14.58
C SER A 210 4.62 3.20 -15.71
N SER A 211 4.55 4.24 -16.56
CA SER A 211 3.69 4.24 -17.75
C SER A 211 4.07 3.13 -18.72
N ILE A 212 5.36 2.92 -18.98
CA ILE A 212 5.84 1.80 -19.81
C ILE A 212 5.43 0.46 -19.19
N GLY A 213 5.66 0.27 -17.90
CA GLY A 213 5.30 -0.96 -17.18
C GLY A 213 3.79 -1.23 -17.22
N VAL A 214 2.96 -0.20 -17.09
CA VAL A 214 1.50 -0.30 -17.19
C VAL A 214 1.06 -0.67 -18.62
N ILE A 215 1.64 -0.04 -19.64
CA ILE A 215 1.36 -0.38 -21.06
C ILE A 215 1.75 -1.83 -21.34
N LEU A 216 2.92 -2.27 -20.88
CA LEU A 216 3.37 -3.66 -21.00
C LEU A 216 2.40 -4.62 -20.29
N LEU A 217 1.97 -4.28 -19.08
CA LEU A 217 1.03 -5.11 -18.32
C LEU A 217 -0.30 -5.26 -19.06
N PHE A 218 -0.83 -4.18 -19.64
CA PHE A 218 -2.06 -4.25 -20.45
C PHE A 218 -1.89 -5.13 -21.69
N TYR A 219 -0.76 -5.02 -22.36
CA TYR A 219 -0.47 -5.85 -23.53
C TYR A 219 -0.37 -7.34 -23.17
N ILE A 220 0.34 -7.67 -22.08
CA ILE A 220 0.56 -9.06 -21.62
C ILE A 220 -0.75 -9.70 -21.16
N THR A 221 -1.53 -8.97 -20.35
CA THR A 221 -2.77 -9.51 -19.78
C THR A 221 -3.90 -9.59 -20.81
N GLY A 222 -3.75 -8.94 -21.98
CA GLY A 222 -4.80 -8.82 -22.98
C GLY A 222 -6.04 -8.08 -22.48
N GLN A 223 -5.96 -7.48 -21.28
CA GLN A 223 -7.09 -6.80 -20.67
C GLN A 223 -7.14 -5.37 -21.20
N HIS A 224 -8.17 -5.07 -21.98
CA HIS A 224 -8.54 -3.70 -22.33
C HIS A 224 -9.23 -3.04 -21.13
N ILE A 225 -8.49 -2.78 -20.05
CA ILE A 225 -9.11 -2.39 -18.77
C ILE A 225 -9.71 -0.98 -18.82
N PHE A 226 -9.26 -0.11 -19.73
CA PHE A 226 -9.91 1.18 -19.99
C PHE A 226 -11.35 1.05 -20.53
N LEU A 227 -11.74 -0.12 -21.04
CA LEU A 227 -13.09 -0.40 -21.52
C LEU A 227 -13.94 -1.15 -20.50
N ARG A 228 -13.44 -1.41 -19.28
CA ARG A 228 -14.30 -1.91 -18.21
C ARG A 228 -15.25 -0.79 -17.83
N ALA A 229 -16.45 -0.83 -18.40
CA ALA A 229 -17.48 0.16 -18.15
C ALA A 229 -17.65 0.33 -16.64
N PRO A 230 -17.80 1.59 -16.16
CA PRO A 230 -18.06 1.84 -14.76
C PRO A 230 -19.18 0.93 -14.29
N ASN A 231 -18.92 0.22 -13.18
CA ASN A 231 -19.95 -0.62 -12.58
C ASN A 231 -21.11 0.28 -12.13
N LYS A 232 -22.26 -0.33 -11.78
CA LYS A 232 -23.43 0.42 -11.30
C LYS A 232 -23.02 1.44 -10.23
N PHE A 233 -23.54 2.66 -10.31
CA PHE A 233 -23.20 3.72 -9.38
C PHE A 233 -23.69 3.38 -7.96
N HIS A 234 -22.76 3.20 -7.02
CA HIS A 234 -23.06 2.71 -5.66
C HIS A 234 -22.93 3.82 -4.61
N LEU A 235 -23.92 4.73 -4.54
CA LEU A 235 -23.96 5.83 -3.56
C LEU A 235 -23.92 5.36 -2.10
N TYR A 236 -24.51 4.20 -1.80
CA TYR A 236 -24.54 3.67 -0.44
C TYR A 236 -23.13 3.38 0.12
N THR A 237 -22.17 3.11 -0.77
CA THR A 237 -20.77 2.87 -0.41
C THR A 237 -20.14 4.12 0.22
N ILE A 238 -20.51 5.32 -0.25
CA ILE A 238 -20.03 6.59 0.34
C ILE A 238 -20.56 6.74 1.77
N GLY A 239 -21.83 6.41 2.00
CA GLY A 239 -22.42 6.47 3.34
C GLY A 239 -21.76 5.49 4.32
N THR A 240 -21.43 4.29 3.84
CA THR A 240 -20.70 3.28 4.62
C THR A 240 -19.27 3.74 4.91
N PHE A 241 -18.60 4.30 3.90
CA PHE A 241 -17.27 4.90 4.06
C PHE A 241 -17.28 6.02 5.10
N GLY A 242 -18.25 6.92 5.05
CA GLY A 242 -18.39 8.00 6.05
C GLY A 242 -18.54 7.48 7.48
N LYS A 243 -19.21 6.34 7.67
CA LYS A 243 -19.35 5.69 8.99
C LYS A 243 -18.04 5.05 9.46
N GLU A 244 -17.38 4.27 8.59
CA GLU A 244 -16.14 3.58 8.96
C GLU A 244 -14.94 4.53 9.08
N ALA A 245 -14.90 5.58 8.27
CA ALA A 245 -13.86 6.61 8.29
C ALA A 245 -14.26 7.85 9.11
N PHE A 246 -15.26 7.75 9.98
CA PHE A 246 -15.80 8.89 10.73
C PHE A 246 -14.73 9.64 11.54
N VAL A 247 -13.93 8.89 12.32
CA VAL A 247 -12.85 9.45 13.14
C VAL A 247 -11.79 10.19 12.31
N PRO A 248 -11.17 9.58 11.28
CA PRO A 248 -10.17 10.30 10.49
C PRO A 248 -10.78 11.45 9.68
N LEU A 249 -12.05 11.36 9.25
CA LEU A 249 -12.75 12.47 8.59
C LEU A 249 -12.99 13.66 9.53
N ILE A 250 -13.39 13.42 10.79
CA ILE A 250 -13.51 14.49 11.80
C ILE A 250 -12.16 15.15 12.03
N LEU A 251 -11.10 14.37 12.19
CA LEU A 251 -9.76 14.93 12.41
C LEU A 251 -9.34 15.82 11.23
N ILE A 252 -9.57 15.37 10.00
CA ILE A 252 -9.32 16.18 8.81
C ILE A 252 -10.17 17.47 8.84
N GLY A 253 -11.48 17.36 9.10
CA GLY A 253 -12.39 18.50 9.16
C GLY A 253 -12.01 19.52 10.23
N TYR A 254 -11.67 19.06 11.43
CA TYR A 254 -11.18 19.88 12.54
C TYR A 254 -9.91 20.66 12.16
N LEU A 255 -8.99 20.02 11.45
CA LEU A 255 -7.74 20.65 11.02
C LEU A 255 -7.97 21.71 9.94
N PHE A 256 -8.90 21.46 9.00
CA PHE A 256 -9.31 22.48 8.04
C PHE A 256 -10.01 23.67 8.70
N ALA A 257 -10.84 23.42 9.73
CA ALA A 257 -11.55 24.47 10.46
C ALA A 257 -10.62 25.35 11.33
N THR A 258 -9.68 24.74 12.07
CA THR A 258 -8.78 25.46 12.98
C THR A 258 -7.64 26.18 12.29
N ASN A 259 -7.09 25.62 11.21
CA ASN A 259 -5.87 26.16 10.60
C ASN A 259 -5.85 26.01 9.07
N PHE A 260 -6.86 26.59 8.41
CA PHE A 260 -6.99 26.58 6.96
C PHE A 260 -5.74 27.08 6.22
N ARG A 261 -4.99 28.04 6.79
CA ARG A 261 -3.73 28.54 6.21
C ARG A 261 -2.63 27.46 6.13
N ILE A 262 -2.54 26.59 7.15
CA ILE A 262 -1.60 25.46 7.14
C ILE A 262 -2.06 24.43 6.09
N ALA A 263 -3.37 24.26 5.94
CA ALA A 263 -3.95 23.38 4.94
C ALA A 263 -3.68 23.84 3.50
N ILE A 264 -3.76 25.14 3.21
CA ILE A 264 -3.44 25.70 1.90
C ILE A 264 -1.93 25.55 1.55
N ARG A 265 -1.06 25.58 2.56
CA ARG A 265 0.40 25.47 2.36
C ARG A 265 0.91 24.02 2.31
N MET A 266 0.03 23.03 2.17
CA MET A 266 0.44 21.63 2.01
C MET A 266 1.32 21.45 0.77
N LYS A 267 2.48 20.80 0.96
CA LYS A 267 3.39 20.43 -0.13
C LYS A 267 3.83 18.98 0.03
N GLY A 268 4.18 18.35 -1.09
CA GLY A 268 4.76 17.01 -1.16
C GLY A 268 3.81 15.92 -0.70
N HIS A 269 4.29 15.04 0.18
CA HIS A 269 3.60 13.80 0.58
C HIS A 269 2.19 14.00 1.15
N THR A 270 1.92 15.06 1.91
CA THR A 270 0.57 15.33 2.44
C THR A 270 -0.39 15.76 1.35
N LEU A 271 0.08 16.59 0.40
CA LEU A 271 -0.72 17.01 -0.76
C LEU A 271 -1.03 15.79 -1.64
N PHE A 272 -0.06 14.88 -1.79
CA PHE A 272 -0.25 13.60 -2.48
C PHE A 272 -1.39 12.76 -1.89
N LEU A 273 -1.39 12.54 -0.58
CA LEU A 273 -2.50 11.82 0.06
C LEU A 273 -3.83 12.54 -0.08
N LEU A 274 -3.85 13.88 0.01
CA LEU A 274 -5.07 14.67 -0.16
C LEU A 274 -5.64 14.50 -1.59
N ILE A 275 -4.83 14.72 -2.62
CA ILE A 275 -5.26 14.57 -4.02
C ILE A 275 -5.70 13.13 -4.30
N LEU A 276 -4.94 12.15 -3.80
CA LEU A 276 -5.29 10.74 -3.96
C LEU A 276 -6.60 10.39 -3.26
N SER A 277 -6.86 10.95 -2.07
CA SER A 277 -8.13 10.76 -1.35
C SER A 277 -9.32 11.32 -2.13
N ILE A 278 -9.16 12.47 -2.79
CA ILE A 278 -10.20 13.07 -3.63
C ILE A 278 -10.48 12.18 -4.83
N PHE A 279 -9.44 11.72 -5.55
CA PHE A 279 -9.62 10.82 -6.68
C PHE A 279 -10.28 9.50 -6.26
N TYR A 280 -9.84 8.89 -5.16
CA TYR A 280 -10.41 7.61 -4.74
C TYR A 280 -11.81 7.75 -4.16
N LEU A 281 -12.16 8.87 -3.52
CA LEU A 281 -13.53 9.13 -3.09
C LEU A 281 -14.48 9.22 -4.29
N LEU A 282 -14.06 9.89 -5.38
CA LEU A 282 -14.83 9.93 -6.62
C LEU A 282 -14.93 8.54 -7.26
N LEU A 283 -13.82 7.82 -7.34
CA LEU A 283 -13.77 6.49 -7.96
C LEU A 283 -14.48 5.40 -7.15
N LEU A 284 -14.60 5.56 -5.83
CA LEU A 284 -15.32 4.63 -4.94
C LEU A 284 -16.78 4.41 -5.36
N THR A 285 -17.37 5.39 -6.03
CA THR A 285 -18.74 5.29 -6.56
C THR A 285 -18.87 4.30 -7.71
N PHE A 286 -17.75 3.95 -8.35
CA PHE A 286 -17.65 3.03 -9.47
C PHE A 286 -17.04 1.67 -9.09
N ASP A 287 -16.15 1.62 -8.09
CA ASP A 287 -15.52 0.39 -7.62
C ASP A 287 -15.36 0.37 -6.09
N GLN A 288 -15.97 -0.64 -5.46
CA GLN A 288 -15.96 -0.83 -4.01
C GLN A 288 -14.63 -1.35 -3.47
N THR A 289 -13.81 -1.97 -4.31
CA THR A 289 -12.48 -2.47 -3.90
C THR A 289 -11.52 -1.33 -3.51
N LEU A 290 -11.86 -0.08 -3.84
CA LEU A 290 -11.15 1.12 -3.40
C LEU A 290 -11.44 1.51 -1.95
N PHE A 291 -12.41 0.87 -1.28
CA PHE A 291 -12.82 1.23 0.07
C PHE A 291 -11.67 1.10 1.07
N ALA A 292 -11.06 -0.09 1.18
CA ALA A 292 -9.94 -0.33 2.08
C ALA A 292 -8.72 0.59 1.78
N PRO A 293 -8.26 0.74 0.52
CA PRO A 293 -7.26 1.74 0.15
C PRO A 293 -7.60 3.17 0.58
N LEU A 294 -8.86 3.60 0.41
CA LEU A 294 -9.29 4.94 0.79
C LEU A 294 -9.27 5.15 2.31
N VAL A 295 -9.72 4.16 3.10
CA VAL A 295 -9.60 4.20 4.57
C VAL A 295 -8.15 4.36 5.00
N ILE A 296 -7.22 3.65 4.35
CA ILE A 296 -5.77 3.75 4.60
C ILE A 296 -5.25 5.16 4.28
N ILE A 297 -5.59 5.70 3.11
CA ILE A 297 -5.16 7.06 2.70
C ILE A 297 -5.67 8.09 3.69
N VAL A 298 -6.96 8.06 4.03
CA VAL A 298 -7.60 9.08 4.88
C VAL A 298 -7.10 8.97 6.32
N SER A 299 -6.88 7.76 6.82
CA SER A 299 -6.23 7.54 8.13
C SER A 299 -4.81 8.10 8.14
N ALA A 300 -3.98 7.78 7.14
CA ALA A 300 -2.62 8.32 7.03
C ALA A 300 -2.61 9.84 6.88
N LEU A 301 -3.52 10.41 6.09
CA LEU A 301 -3.68 11.85 5.89
C LEU A 301 -4.02 12.55 7.21
N SER A 302 -5.01 12.03 7.95
CA SER A 302 -5.46 12.62 9.22
C SER A 302 -4.33 12.72 10.25
N ILE A 303 -3.53 11.66 10.40
CA ILE A 303 -2.40 11.62 11.33
C ILE A 303 -1.28 12.56 10.89
N ARG A 304 -0.97 12.60 9.58
CA ARG A 304 0.05 13.53 9.04
C ARG A 304 -0.32 14.99 9.21
N LEU A 305 -1.61 15.33 9.06
CA LEU A 305 -2.10 16.68 9.29
C LEU A 305 -2.05 17.04 10.78
N THR A 306 -2.42 16.11 11.65
CA THR A 306 -2.39 16.30 13.11
C THR A 306 -0.97 16.60 13.58
N GLN A 307 0.02 15.84 13.11
CA GLN A 307 1.42 16.11 13.44
C GLN A 307 1.88 17.48 12.91
N LYS A 308 1.49 17.85 11.68
CA LYS A 308 1.84 19.18 11.14
C LYS A 308 1.28 20.30 12.00
N LEU A 309 0.05 20.15 12.50
CA LEU A 309 -0.53 21.12 13.42
C LEU A 309 0.28 21.18 14.73
N TYR A 310 0.59 20.03 15.31
CA TYR A 310 1.39 19.97 16.54
C TYR A 310 2.74 20.66 16.40
N VAL A 311 3.46 20.42 15.30
CA VAL A 311 4.75 21.09 15.02
C VAL A 311 4.55 22.59 14.85
N ALA A 312 3.49 23.03 14.16
CA ALA A 312 3.23 24.45 13.94
C ALA A 312 2.83 25.20 15.23
N THR A 313 2.26 24.52 16.22
CA THR A 313 1.93 25.13 17.52
C THR A 313 3.13 25.26 18.47
N GLN A 314 4.24 24.57 18.17
CA GLN A 314 5.46 24.65 18.97
C GLN A 314 6.46 25.71 18.48
N THR A 315 6.27 26.22 17.26
CA THR A 315 7.11 27.24 16.62
C THR A 315 6.46 28.61 16.68
#